data_AF-K4L401-F1
#
_entry.id   AF-K4L401-F1
#
_cell.length_a   1.000
_cell.length_b   1.000
_cell.length_c   1.000
_cell.angle_alpha   90.00
_cell.angle_beta   90.00
_cell.angle_gamma   90.00
#
_symmetry.space_group_name_H-M   'P 1'
#
loop_
_entity.id
_entity.type
_entity.pdbx_description
1 polymer ?
#
loop_
_entity_poly.entity_id
_entity_poly.type
_entity_poly.pdbx_seq_one_letter_code
_entity_poly.pdbx_strand_id
1 'polypeptide(L)'
;MNEPAEIAVFLGKKGETTKFYGNGKIVVFEHDGIAWKRTREREFSLQEVHGQIGIRKKMDEIIAFLDSCKVFVGASLTDIPNHFLEKNKFSVWECDGSPDDFLDQVLFREKHSGKKNRYPRYIRKFGAGQVKIILEDKLRTLPERRKKGEED
;
A
#
# COMPACT_ATOMS: atom_id res chain seq x y z
N MET A 1 23.18 -7.03 14.26
CA MET A 1 22.61 -5.78 13.71
C MET A 1 21.26 -6.14 13.13
N ASN A 2 20.16 -5.68 13.72
CA ASN A 2 18.87 -5.72 13.02
C ASN A 2 18.88 -4.54 12.05
N GLU A 3 18.71 -4.79 10.75
CA GLU A 3 18.49 -3.72 9.79
C GLU A 3 17.13 -3.04 10.11
N PRO A 4 17.09 -1.69 10.18
CA PRO A 4 15.83 -0.97 10.39
C PRO A 4 14.88 -1.31 9.25
N ALA A 5 13.65 -1.66 9.59
CA ALA A 5 12.66 -1.99 8.58
C ALA A 5 11.86 -0.75 8.22
N GLU A 6 11.94 -0.33 6.96
CA GLU A 6 11.21 0.81 6.42
C GLU A 6 10.01 0.35 5.60
N ILE A 7 8.86 0.95 5.85
CA ILE A 7 7.63 0.74 5.09
C ILE A 7 7.06 2.10 4.70
N ALA A 8 6.92 2.33 3.40
CA ALA A 8 6.25 3.50 2.87
C ALA A 8 4.75 3.26 2.73
N VAL A 9 3.94 4.21 3.17
CA VAL A 9 2.48 4.13 3.13
C VAL A 9 1.91 5.38 2.46
N PHE A 10 1.03 5.20 1.48
CA PHE A 10 0.29 6.31 0.86
C PHE A 10 -0.99 6.62 1.65
N LEU A 11 -0.98 7.76 2.34
CA LEU A 11 -2.06 8.23 3.20
C LEU A 11 -2.80 9.40 2.57
N GLY A 12 -4.12 9.40 2.67
CA GLY A 12 -4.97 10.54 2.33
C GLY A 12 -4.99 11.59 3.43
N LYS A 13 -5.81 12.64 3.25
CA LYS A 13 -5.94 13.76 4.18
C LYS A 13 -6.33 13.38 5.61
N LYS A 14 -7.02 12.24 5.79
CA LYS A 14 -7.47 11.73 7.09
C LYS A 14 -6.42 10.88 7.82
N GLY A 15 -5.24 10.66 7.22
CA GLY A 15 -4.20 9.79 7.80
C GLY A 15 -4.48 8.29 7.63
N GLU A 16 -5.50 7.94 6.84
CA GLU A 16 -5.82 6.58 6.41
C GLU A 16 -5.34 6.37 4.96
N THR A 17 -5.08 5.11 4.58
CA THR A 17 -4.70 4.76 3.22
C THR A 17 -5.77 5.21 2.24
N THR A 18 -5.36 5.76 1.09
CA THR A 18 -6.30 6.23 0.08
C THR A 18 -5.96 5.71 -1.32
N LYS A 19 -6.87 5.93 -2.26
CA LYS A 19 -6.69 5.55 -3.67
C LYS A 19 -5.56 6.35 -4.29
N PHE A 20 -4.72 5.71 -5.11
CA PHE A 20 -3.50 6.32 -5.65
C PHE A 20 -3.69 7.58 -6.52
N TYR A 21 -4.88 7.76 -7.13
CA TYR A 21 -5.25 8.98 -7.86
C TYR A 21 -5.82 10.11 -6.98
N GLY A 22 -5.92 9.89 -5.68
CA GLY A 22 -6.29 10.93 -4.73
C GLY A 22 -5.13 11.85 -4.39
N ASN A 23 -5.44 12.97 -3.73
CA ASN A 23 -4.41 13.76 -3.06
C ASN A 23 -4.08 13.12 -1.72
N GLY A 24 -2.80 12.93 -1.49
CA GLY A 24 -2.30 12.36 -0.25
C GLY A 24 -0.84 12.70 -0.02
N LYS A 25 -0.23 11.92 0.86
CA LYS A 25 1.17 11.97 1.16
C LYS A 25 1.70 10.57 1.37
N ILE A 26 2.93 10.36 0.97
CA ILE A 26 3.66 9.14 1.24
C ILE A 26 4.40 9.37 2.55
N VAL A 27 4.16 8.50 3.53
CA VAL A 27 4.81 8.54 4.84
C VAL A 27 5.63 7.26 4.99
N VAL A 28 6.92 7.41 5.27
CA VAL A 28 7.83 6.31 5.57
C VAL A 28 7.80 6.09 7.07
N PHE A 29 7.47 4.87 7.45
CA PHE A 29 7.51 4.37 8.81
C PHE A 29 8.73 3.48 8.97
N GLU A 30 9.54 3.76 9.98
CA GLU A 30 10.69 2.96 10.37
C GLU A 30 10.38 2.20 11.65
N HIS A 31 10.70 0.91 11.66
CA HIS A 31 10.59 0.07 12.85
C HIS A 31 11.96 -0.12 13.48
N ASP A 32 12.16 0.54 14.63
CA ASP A 32 13.40 0.46 15.43
C ASP A 32 13.51 -0.84 16.27
N GLY A 33 12.55 -1.76 16.11
CA GLY A 33 12.47 -3.01 16.88
C GLY A 33 11.49 -2.99 18.04
N ILE A 34 11.03 -1.80 18.44
CA ILE A 34 10.07 -1.62 19.55
C ILE A 34 8.74 -1.01 19.05
N ALA A 35 8.82 0.01 18.21
CA ALA A 35 7.66 0.73 17.71
C ALA A 35 7.92 1.31 16.32
N TRP A 36 6.83 1.57 15.59
CA TRP A 36 6.85 2.31 14.33
C TRP A 36 6.98 3.81 14.58
N LYS A 37 7.90 4.46 13.88
CA LYS A 37 8.07 5.92 13.90
C LYS A 37 7.98 6.46 12.49
N ARG A 38 7.36 7.63 12.32
CA ARG A 38 7.36 8.35 11.04
C ARG A 38 8.71 9.04 10.89
N THR A 39 9.49 8.65 9.88
CA THR A 39 10.83 9.20 9.65
C THR A 39 10.86 10.17 8.49
N ARG A 40 10.04 9.94 7.46
CA ARG A 40 9.97 10.79 6.26
C ARG A 40 8.54 10.93 5.80
N GLU A 41 8.17 12.09 5.29
CA GLU A 41 6.90 12.28 4.59
C GLU A 41 7.06 13.19 3.39
N ARG A 42 6.28 12.93 2.35
CA ARG A 42 6.26 13.74 1.12
C ARG A 42 4.86 13.79 0.55
N GLU A 43 4.40 14.99 0.22
CA GLU A 43 3.13 15.18 -0.48
C GLU A 43 3.19 14.56 -1.88
N PHE A 44 2.14 13.84 -2.24
CA PHE A 44 2.04 13.16 -3.52
C PHE A 44 0.61 13.22 -4.05
N SER A 45 0.48 13.66 -5.30
CA SER A 45 -0.77 13.64 -6.03
C SER A 45 -0.53 13.31 -7.49
N LEU A 46 -1.42 12.50 -8.05
CA LEU A 46 -1.53 12.24 -9.47
C LEU A 46 -2.70 12.98 -10.14
N GLN A 47 -3.47 13.80 -9.40
CA GLN A 47 -4.64 14.49 -9.97
C GLN A 47 -4.27 15.46 -11.09
N GLU A 48 -3.16 16.17 -10.94
CA GLU A 48 -2.71 17.19 -11.90
C GLU A 48 -1.80 16.59 -13.00
N VAL A 49 -1.63 15.27 -13.00
CA VAL A 49 -0.67 14.58 -13.84
C VAL A 49 -1.39 14.01 -15.05
N HIS A 50 -1.23 14.71 -16.18
CA HIS A 50 -1.81 14.27 -17.44
C HIS A 50 -0.86 13.33 -18.22
N GLY A 51 -1.39 12.17 -18.61
CA GLY A 51 -0.71 11.21 -19.47
C GLY A 51 0.35 10.34 -18.79
N GLN A 52 0.75 9.27 -19.49
CA GLN A 52 1.65 8.25 -18.94
C GLN A 52 3.06 8.78 -18.61
N ILE A 53 3.52 9.81 -19.32
CA ILE A 53 4.85 10.41 -19.10
C ILE A 53 4.89 11.13 -17.75
N GLY A 54 3.83 11.88 -17.41
CA GLY A 54 3.73 12.56 -16.13
C GLY A 54 3.71 11.56 -14.97
N ILE A 55 2.96 10.47 -15.12
CA ILE A 55 2.90 9.40 -14.10
C ILE A 55 4.29 8.81 -13.87
N ARG A 56 5.02 8.47 -14.94
CA ARG A 56 6.38 7.92 -14.83
C ARG A 56 7.35 8.87 -14.13
N LYS A 57 7.31 10.17 -14.45
CA LYS A 57 8.13 11.18 -13.74
C LYS A 57 7.80 11.23 -12.25
N LYS A 58 6.52 11.25 -11.91
CA LYS A 58 6.08 11.24 -10.52
C LYS A 58 6.51 9.99 -9.78
N MET A 59 6.45 8.83 -10.42
CA MET A 59 6.95 7.58 -9.83
C MET A 59 8.47 7.62 -9.62
N ASP A 60 9.24 8.20 -10.55
CA ASP A 60 10.69 8.37 -10.40
C ASP A 60 11.03 9.24 -9.17
N GLU A 61 10.30 10.35 -8.98
CA GLU A 61 10.44 11.19 -7.80
C GLU A 61 10.17 10.42 -6.49
N ILE A 62 9.20 9.50 -6.50
CA ILE A 62 8.88 8.67 -5.33
C ILE A 62 9.96 7.64 -5.08
N ILE A 63 10.45 6.96 -6.12
CA ILE A 63 11.53 5.99 -5.95
C ILE A 63 12.78 6.66 -5.39
N ALA A 64 13.13 7.85 -5.88
CA ALA A 64 14.24 8.63 -5.35
C ALA A 64 14.02 9.06 -3.89
N PHE A 65 12.78 9.40 -3.52
CA PHE A 65 12.43 9.74 -2.13
C PHE A 65 12.48 8.54 -1.17
N LEU A 66 12.05 7.38 -1.63
CA LEU A 66 12.03 6.14 -0.84
C LEU A 66 13.43 5.59 -0.60
N ASP A 67 14.39 5.90 -1.48
CA ASP A 67 15.80 5.55 -1.32
C ASP A 67 15.99 4.04 -1.05
N SER A 68 16.34 3.68 0.18
CA SER A 68 16.60 2.33 0.64
C SER A 68 15.33 1.54 0.99
N CYS A 69 14.20 2.21 1.21
CA CYS A 69 12.92 1.58 1.46
C CYS A 69 12.47 0.77 0.24
N LYS A 70 12.14 -0.52 0.43
CA LYS A 70 11.68 -1.44 -0.64
C LYS A 70 10.24 -1.90 -0.45
N VAL A 71 9.52 -1.41 0.54
CA VAL A 71 8.14 -1.82 0.82
C VAL A 71 7.21 -0.63 0.65
N PHE A 72 6.18 -0.78 -0.18
CA PHE A 72 5.21 0.27 -0.47
C PHE A 72 3.79 -0.22 -0.24
N VAL A 73 3.00 0.56 0.50
CA VAL A 73 1.62 0.24 0.87
C VAL A 73 0.66 1.33 0.40
N GLY A 74 -0.45 0.94 -0.25
CA GLY A 74 -1.53 1.87 -0.61
C GLY A 74 -2.91 1.19 -0.55
N ALA A 75 -4.01 1.94 -0.62
CA ALA A 75 -5.35 1.32 -0.58
C ALA A 75 -5.73 0.61 -1.88
N SER A 76 -5.30 1.17 -3.01
CA SER A 76 -5.51 0.58 -4.33
C SER A 76 -4.51 1.17 -5.30
N LEU A 77 -3.64 0.32 -5.84
CA LEU A 77 -2.62 0.69 -6.82
C LEU A 77 -3.08 0.17 -8.19
N THR A 78 -3.20 1.07 -9.17
CA THR A 78 -3.55 0.66 -10.53
C THR A 78 -2.35 0.05 -11.26
N ASP A 79 -2.61 -0.62 -12.39
CA ASP A 79 -1.61 -1.40 -13.15
C ASP A 79 -0.30 -0.65 -13.42
N ILE A 80 -0.35 0.63 -13.82
CA ILE A 80 0.86 1.39 -14.18
C ILE A 80 1.76 1.66 -12.96
N PRO A 81 1.28 2.29 -11.86
CA PRO A 81 2.03 2.44 -10.62
C PRO A 81 2.56 1.12 -10.07
N ASN A 82 1.71 0.09 -10.02
CA ASN A 82 2.09 -1.20 -9.48
C ASN A 82 3.25 -1.81 -10.30
N HIS A 83 3.11 -1.88 -11.62
CA HIS A 83 4.15 -2.38 -12.51
C HIS A 83 5.46 -1.60 -12.39
N PHE A 84 5.38 -0.28 -12.18
CA PHE A 84 6.57 0.55 -12.03
C PHE A 84 7.31 0.28 -10.71
N LEU A 85 6.58 0.11 -9.61
CA LEU A 85 7.14 -0.28 -8.31
C LEU A 85 7.76 -1.68 -8.37
N GLU A 86 7.03 -2.65 -8.93
CA GLU A 86 7.51 -4.02 -9.09
C GLU A 86 8.78 -4.10 -9.95
N LYS A 87 8.82 -3.35 -11.07
CA LYS A 87 10.00 -3.25 -11.93
C LYS A 87 11.23 -2.74 -11.17
N ASN A 88 11.02 -1.87 -10.18
CA ASN A 88 12.07 -1.33 -9.31
C ASN A 88 12.30 -2.18 -8.04
N LYS A 89 11.81 -3.43 -8.04
CA LYS A 89 11.97 -4.42 -6.96
C LYS A 89 11.32 -4.02 -5.64
N PHE A 90 10.26 -3.21 -5.67
CA PHE A 90 9.47 -2.93 -4.49
C PHE A 90 8.49 -4.05 -4.19
N SER A 91 8.35 -4.36 -2.90
CA SER A 91 7.24 -5.13 -2.35
C SER A 91 6.02 -4.24 -2.22
N VAL A 92 5.08 -4.40 -3.14
CA VAL A 92 3.82 -3.65 -3.15
C VAL A 92 2.77 -4.39 -2.32
N TRP A 93 2.12 -3.66 -1.42
CA TRP A 93 1.03 -4.11 -0.56
C TRP A 93 -0.19 -3.23 -0.73
N GLU A 94 -1.35 -3.85 -0.78
CA GLU A 94 -2.61 -3.14 -0.82
C GLU A 94 -3.32 -3.29 0.52
N CYS A 95 -3.38 -2.21 1.30
CA CYS A 95 -3.98 -2.19 2.63
C CYS A 95 -5.00 -1.06 2.75
N ASP A 96 -6.15 -1.34 3.33
CA ASP A 96 -7.21 -0.35 3.58
C ASP A 96 -7.33 -0.05 5.08
N GLY A 97 -7.25 1.23 5.46
CA GLY A 97 -7.38 1.71 6.84
C GLY A 97 -6.15 2.48 7.35
N SER A 98 -5.92 2.43 8.66
CA SER A 98 -4.82 3.15 9.32
C SER A 98 -3.51 2.33 9.33
N PRO A 99 -2.34 2.96 9.18
CA PRO A 99 -1.05 2.26 9.16
C PRO A 99 -0.77 1.39 10.38
N ASP A 100 -1.16 1.84 11.58
CA ASP A 100 -1.05 1.06 12.82
C ASP A 100 -1.73 -0.32 12.76
N ASP A 101 -2.73 -0.51 11.91
CA ASP A 101 -3.46 -1.78 11.82
C ASP A 101 -2.72 -2.87 11.01
N PHE A 102 -1.92 -2.45 10.02
CA PHE A 102 -1.32 -3.37 9.06
C PHE A 102 0.21 -3.36 9.02
N LEU A 103 0.88 -2.32 9.54
CA LEU A 103 2.35 -2.20 9.48
C LEU A 103 3.06 -3.44 10.06
N ASP A 104 2.61 -3.94 11.21
CA ASP A 104 3.20 -5.11 11.86
C ASP A 104 3.02 -6.39 11.02
N GLN A 105 1.82 -6.58 10.45
CA GLN A 105 1.53 -7.72 9.57
C GLN A 105 2.35 -7.68 8.28
N VAL A 106 2.52 -6.50 7.68
CA VAL A 106 3.35 -6.32 6.48
C VAL A 106 4.80 -6.67 6.81
N LEU A 107 5.34 -6.16 7.91
CA LEU A 107 6.70 -6.47 8.35
C LEU A 107 6.90 -7.96 8.64
N PHE A 108 5.97 -8.56 9.37
CA PHE A 108 5.98 -9.99 9.66
C PHE A 108 6.04 -10.80 8.36
N ARG A 109 5.22 -10.43 7.37
CA ARG A 109 5.17 -11.11 6.07
C ARG A 109 6.41 -10.87 5.23
N GLU A 110 7.00 -9.68 5.22
CA GLU A 110 8.24 -9.42 4.49
C GLU A 110 9.41 -10.21 5.09
N LYS A 111 9.44 -10.40 6.42
CA LYS A 111 10.46 -11.24 7.09
C LYS A 111 10.27 -12.73 6.83
N HIS A 112 9.03 -13.21 6.75
CA HIS A 112 8.71 -14.63 6.61
C HIS A 112 8.44 -15.09 5.16
N SER A 113 8.23 -14.18 4.23
CA SER A 113 8.07 -14.50 2.81
C SER A 113 9.45 -14.67 2.17
N GLY A 114 9.89 -15.91 2.00
CA GLY A 114 11.09 -16.21 1.23
C GLY A 114 10.93 -15.86 -0.26
N LYS A 115 11.18 -14.59 -0.64
CA LYS A 115 11.52 -14.02 -1.97
C LYS A 115 10.91 -14.60 -3.27
N LYS A 116 9.87 -15.43 -3.25
CA LYS A 116 9.32 -16.12 -4.43
C LYS A 116 7.78 -16.13 -4.51
N ASN A 117 7.11 -15.04 -4.15
CA ASN A 117 5.65 -14.99 -4.32
C ASN A 117 5.25 -13.97 -5.39
N ARG A 118 4.78 -14.48 -6.54
CA ARG A 118 4.19 -13.74 -7.69
C ARG A 118 2.68 -13.50 -7.52
N TYR A 119 2.16 -13.57 -6.30
CA TYR A 119 0.71 -13.47 -6.02
C TYR A 119 0.39 -12.24 -5.18
N PRO A 120 -0.78 -11.62 -5.39
CA PRO A 120 -1.08 -10.27 -4.91
C PRO A 120 -1.17 -10.21 -3.38
N ARG A 121 -0.58 -9.13 -2.86
CA ARG A 121 -0.36 -8.84 -1.44
C ARG A 121 -1.45 -7.91 -0.92
N TYR A 122 -2.70 -8.37 -1.01
CA TYR A 122 -3.88 -7.61 -0.58
C TYR A 122 -4.29 -7.96 0.86
N ILE A 123 -4.30 -6.96 1.74
CA ILE A 123 -4.70 -7.04 3.15
C ILE A 123 -5.92 -6.11 3.32
N ARG A 124 -7.11 -6.68 3.51
CA ARG A 124 -8.31 -5.87 3.79
C ARG A 124 -8.88 -6.20 5.16
N LYS A 125 -9.11 -5.15 5.95
CA LYS A 125 -9.86 -5.24 7.20
C LYS A 125 -11.35 -5.33 6.87
N PHE A 126 -12.01 -6.39 7.34
CA PHE A 126 -13.47 -6.40 7.48
C PHE A 126 -13.79 -6.09 8.94
N GLY A 127 -14.89 -5.38 9.19
CA GLY A 127 -15.25 -4.87 10.53
C GLY A 127 -15.05 -5.87 11.68
N ALA A 128 -14.72 -5.34 12.86
CA ALA A 128 -14.39 -6.08 14.09
C ALA A 128 -13.11 -6.94 14.03
N GLY A 129 -11.97 -6.30 13.72
CA GLY A 129 -10.64 -6.87 13.99
C GLY A 129 -10.22 -8.09 13.16
N GLN A 130 -10.99 -8.44 12.11
CA GLN A 130 -10.66 -9.56 11.22
C GLN A 130 -9.97 -9.05 9.95
N VAL A 131 -8.74 -9.50 9.74
CA VAL A 131 -7.94 -9.22 8.55
C VAL A 131 -8.01 -10.42 7.63
N LYS A 132 -8.56 -10.26 6.43
CA LYS A 132 -8.67 -11.34 5.44
C LYS A 132 -7.74 -11.07 4.27
N ILE A 133 -6.81 -11.99 4.05
CA ILE A 133 -5.94 -11.96 2.86
C ILE A 133 -6.79 -12.44 1.69
N ILE A 134 -7.07 -11.55 0.73
CA ILE A 134 -7.82 -11.90 -0.47
C ILE A 134 -6.82 -12.19 -1.58
N LEU A 135 -6.71 -13.47 -1.97
CA LEU A 135 -6.08 -13.85 -3.23
C LEU A 135 -6.97 -13.34 -4.37
N GLU A 136 -6.44 -12.57 -5.35
CA GLU A 136 -7.25 -12.00 -6.45
C GLU A 136 -8.08 -13.03 -7.22
N ASP A 137 -7.67 -14.29 -7.24
CA ASP A 137 -8.44 -15.39 -7.82
C ASP A 137 -9.86 -15.48 -7.20
N LYS A 138 -10.02 -15.03 -5.94
CA LYS A 138 -11.31 -14.92 -5.23
C LYS A 138 -12.00 -13.56 -5.38
N LEU A 139 -11.35 -12.52 -5.92
CA LEU A 139 -12.00 -11.23 -6.19
C LEU A 139 -12.93 -11.33 -7.40
N ARG A 140 -12.58 -12.15 -8.40
CA ARG A 140 -13.46 -12.45 -9.55
C ARG A 140 -14.66 -13.32 -9.20
N THR A 141 -14.65 -14.01 -8.05
CA THR A 141 -15.73 -14.93 -7.64
C THR A 141 -16.58 -14.40 -6.49
N LEU A 142 -16.36 -13.17 -6.00
CA LEU A 142 -17.25 -12.58 -5.01
C LEU A 142 -18.51 -12.09 -5.73
N PRO A 143 -19.70 -12.67 -5.45
CA PRO A 143 -20.92 -12.08 -5.96
C PRO A 143 -21.03 -10.66 -5.37
N GLU A 144 -21.19 -9.66 -6.24
CA GLU A 144 -21.65 -8.33 -5.85
C GLU A 144 -22.86 -8.53 -4.93
N ARG A 145 -22.70 -8.23 -3.65
CA ARG A 145 -23.87 -8.13 -2.75
C ARG A 145 -24.71 -6.98 -3.30
N ARG A 146 -25.69 -7.31 -4.14
CA ARG A 146 -26.86 -6.46 -4.39
C ARG A 146 -27.32 -5.99 -3.02
N LYS A 147 -27.29 -4.69 -2.78
CA LYS A 147 -28.09 -4.09 -1.71
C LYS A 147 -29.53 -4.51 -1.99
N LYS A 148 -30.02 -5.49 -1.24
CA LYS A 148 -31.47 -5.67 -1.10
C LYS A 148 -31.90 -4.47 -0.26
N GLY A 149 -32.38 -3.43 -0.93
CA GLY A 149 -33.25 -2.46 -0.29
C GLY A 149 -34.44 -3.27 0.20
N GLU A 150 -34.48 -3.44 1.52
CA GLU A 150 -35.64 -3.95 2.21
C GLU A 150 -36.72 -2.87 2.13
N GLU A 151 -37.89 -3.37 1.76
CA GLU A 151 -39.18 -2.74 1.58
C GLU A 151 -39.66 -2.08 2.89
N ASP A 152 -40.15 -0.85 2.80
CA ASP A 152 -41.48 -0.45 3.28
C ASP A 152 -41.97 0.78 2.50
#